data_AF-A0A2S6UIR1-F1
#
_entry.id   AF-A0A2S6UIR1-F1
#
_cell.length_a   1.000
_cell.length_b   1.000
_cell.length_c   1.000
_cell.angle_alpha   90.00
_cell.angle_beta   90.00
_cell.angle_gamma   90.00
#
_symmetry.space_group_name_H-M   'P 1'
#
loop_
_entity.id
_entity.type
_entity.pdbx_description
1 polymer ?
#
loop_
_entity_poly.entity_id
_entity_poly.type
_entity_poly.pdbx_seq_one_letter_code
_entity_poly.pdbx_strand_id
1 'polypeptide(L)'
;MRNVYSKLGLSLAVGAGLALGAAGSVDTAQAAKKGGVLSFVVGSKIPSYDLHRETTFGVIHPIRPFYSLLIRINPDNPSSPTDFVCDLCEGDVPKGEDGFKKYTFKIRKGVKFHDGTPLTAHDIVATYQKIIFPPEGVPSSRKAFFKMVDSVEAPDDTTVIFKLKFPSGAFIPAVATPFNITVSKKDLDTHGY
;
A
#
# COMPACT_ATOMS: atom_id res chain seq x y z
N MET A 1 -41.39 -48.95 42.04
CA MET A 1 -42.18 -50.13 41.62
C MET A 1 -41.83 -50.41 40.17
N ARG A 2 -40.90 -51.33 39.93
CA ARG A 2 -41.13 -52.73 39.49
C ARG A 2 -41.81 -52.82 38.12
N ASN A 3 -41.00 -53.23 37.13
CA ASN A 3 -41.28 -54.08 35.96
C ASN A 3 -42.42 -53.61 35.02
N VAL A 4 -42.35 -53.80 33.71
CA VAL A 4 -42.40 -55.09 33.04
C VAL A 4 -41.84 -54.97 31.62
N TYR A 5 -40.94 -55.90 31.29
CA TYR A 5 -40.51 -56.25 29.94
C TYR A 5 -41.63 -56.96 29.18
N SER A 6 -41.86 -56.65 27.90
CA SER A 6 -42.36 -57.66 26.96
C SER A 6 -41.86 -57.41 25.54
N LYS A 7 -40.85 -58.23 25.20
CA LYS A 7 -40.66 -58.96 23.93
C LYS A 7 -41.14 -58.28 22.64
N LEU A 8 -40.19 -58.03 21.73
CA LEU A 8 -40.22 -58.40 20.31
C LEU A 8 -38.75 -58.29 19.85
N GLY A 9 -38.10 -59.36 19.40
CA GLY A 9 -38.41 -59.99 18.12
C GLY A 9 -37.44 -59.43 17.08
N LEU A 10 -36.25 -60.03 17.03
CA LEU A 10 -35.20 -59.79 16.04
C LEU A 10 -35.77 -59.89 14.62
N SER A 11 -35.47 -58.93 13.72
CA SER A 11 -34.72 -59.22 12.47
C SER A 11 -34.85 -58.16 11.37
N LEU A 12 -33.68 -57.95 10.75
CA LEU A 12 -33.34 -57.41 9.44
C LEU A 12 -33.24 -55.88 9.22
N ALA A 13 -32.01 -55.52 8.87
CA ALA A 13 -31.43 -54.22 8.64
C ALA A 13 -31.80 -53.63 7.28
N VAL A 14 -31.85 -52.29 7.23
CA VAL A 14 -31.37 -51.50 6.08
C VAL A 14 -30.63 -50.30 6.64
N GLY A 15 -29.35 -50.19 6.29
CA GLY A 15 -28.49 -49.09 6.71
C GLY A 15 -28.92 -47.75 6.10
N ALA A 16 -28.90 -46.72 6.94
CA ALA A 16 -28.85 -45.34 6.52
C ALA A 16 -27.83 -44.63 7.42
N GLY A 17 -26.56 -44.69 7.03
CA GLY A 17 -25.54 -43.81 7.59
C GLY A 17 -25.84 -42.38 7.15
N LEU A 18 -26.39 -41.59 8.06
CA LEU A 18 -26.46 -40.13 7.94
C LEU A 18 -25.03 -39.56 8.04
N ALA A 19 -24.34 -39.49 6.91
CA ALA A 19 -23.21 -38.58 6.77
C ALA A 19 -23.79 -37.18 6.48
N LEU A 20 -23.98 -36.37 7.53
CA LEU A 20 -24.12 -34.93 7.41
C LEU A 20 -22.79 -34.35 6.92
N GLY A 21 -22.57 -34.42 5.61
CA GLY A 21 -21.57 -33.61 4.93
C GLY A 21 -22.08 -32.17 4.92
N ALA A 22 -21.57 -31.35 5.84
CA ALA A 22 -21.58 -29.91 5.69
C ALA A 22 -20.72 -29.58 4.46
N ALA A 23 -21.33 -29.62 3.28
CA ALA A 23 -20.78 -29.01 2.08
C ALA A 23 -20.82 -27.50 2.32
N GLY A 24 -19.75 -26.98 2.93
CA GLY A 24 -19.50 -25.56 2.97
C GLY A 24 -19.55 -25.04 1.54
N SER A 25 -20.42 -24.07 1.31
CA SER A 25 -20.48 -23.31 0.08
C SER A 25 -19.09 -22.73 -0.17
N VAL A 26 -18.34 -23.34 -1.09
CA VAL A 26 -17.17 -22.70 -1.67
C VAL A 26 -17.70 -21.52 -2.48
N ASP A 27 -17.65 -20.34 -1.86
CA ASP A 27 -17.92 -19.07 -2.53
C ASP A 27 -16.91 -18.97 -3.68
N THR A 28 -17.37 -19.22 -4.89
CA THR A 28 -16.53 -19.13 -6.08
C THR A 28 -16.28 -17.64 -6.30
N ALA A 29 -15.10 -17.18 -5.91
CA ALA A 29 -14.69 -15.79 -6.10
C ALA A 29 -14.92 -15.39 -7.56
N GLN A 30 -15.92 -14.53 -7.78
CA GLN A 30 -16.32 -14.15 -9.12
C GLN A 30 -15.18 -13.33 -9.75
N ALA A 31 -14.68 -13.77 -10.90
CA ALA A 31 -13.59 -13.11 -11.59
C ALA A 31 -13.92 -11.63 -11.83
N ALA A 32 -12.96 -10.74 -11.51
CA ALA A 32 -13.13 -9.30 -11.69
C ALA A 32 -13.47 -8.97 -13.14
N LYS A 33 -14.65 -8.38 -13.39
CA LYS A 33 -15.05 -7.91 -14.72
C LYS A 33 -14.20 -6.70 -15.08
N LYS A 34 -13.46 -6.81 -16.18
CA LYS A 34 -12.68 -5.70 -16.75
C LYS A 34 -13.55 -4.89 -17.72
N GLY A 35 -13.30 -3.57 -17.77
CA GLY A 35 -13.96 -2.64 -18.70
C GLY A 35 -15.22 -1.97 -18.13
N GLY A 36 -15.74 -1.01 -18.89
CA GLY A 36 -16.88 -0.16 -18.49
C GLY A 36 -16.47 1.19 -17.91
N VAL A 37 -17.47 1.98 -17.50
CA VAL A 37 -17.29 3.28 -16.85
C VAL A 37 -17.62 3.12 -15.37
N LEU A 38 -16.63 3.39 -14.51
CA LEU A 38 -16.86 3.49 -13.07
C LEU A 38 -17.31 4.90 -12.73
N SER A 39 -18.60 5.07 -12.43
CA SER A 39 -19.14 6.33 -11.89
C SER A 39 -18.83 6.41 -10.40
N PHE A 40 -17.88 7.26 -10.03
CA PHE A 40 -17.41 7.44 -8.66
C PHE A 40 -17.67 8.87 -8.17
N VAL A 41 -18.52 9.02 -7.16
CA VAL A 41 -18.92 10.33 -6.62
C VAL A 41 -18.04 10.70 -5.43
N VAL A 42 -17.40 11.88 -5.50
CA VAL A 42 -16.64 12.46 -4.38
C VAL A 42 -17.27 13.81 -4.03
N GLY A 43 -17.78 13.93 -2.80
CA GLY A 43 -18.49 15.12 -2.31
C GLY A 43 -17.58 16.30 -1.96
N SER A 44 -16.58 16.60 -2.79
CA SER A 44 -15.65 17.70 -2.59
C SER A 44 -14.99 18.12 -3.91
N LYS A 45 -14.67 19.41 -4.03
CA LYS A 45 -13.89 19.93 -5.16
C LYS A 45 -12.41 19.62 -4.94
N ILE A 46 -11.70 19.23 -6.01
CA ILE A 46 -10.25 19.07 -5.97
C ILE A 46 -9.60 20.46 -5.77
N PRO A 47 -8.85 20.68 -4.67
CA PRO A 47 -8.15 21.95 -4.43
C PRO A 47 -6.95 22.15 -5.37
N SER A 48 -6.13 21.12 -5.54
CA SER A 48 -5.05 21.06 -6.53
C SER A 48 -4.70 19.59 -6.83
N TYR A 49 -3.90 19.35 -7.87
CA TYR A 49 -3.40 18.01 -8.23
C TYR A 49 -2.03 17.68 -7.63
N ASP A 50 -1.42 18.62 -6.89
CA ASP A 50 -0.18 18.35 -6.17
C ASP A 50 -0.50 17.68 -4.84
N LEU A 51 -0.52 16.36 -4.82
CA LEU A 51 -0.82 15.64 -3.59
C LEU A 51 0.20 15.95 -2.49
N HIS A 52 1.43 16.41 -2.79
CA HIS A 52 2.47 16.79 -1.81
C HIS A 52 2.07 17.92 -0.86
N ARG A 53 1.21 18.84 -1.32
CA ARG A 53 0.66 19.92 -0.49
C ARG A 53 -0.73 19.61 0.07
N GLU A 54 -1.51 18.77 -0.59
CA GLU A 54 -2.90 18.53 -0.21
C GLU A 54 -3.09 17.53 0.94
N THR A 55 -4.24 17.62 1.62
CA THR A 55 -4.61 16.72 2.74
C THR A 55 -6.04 16.21 2.66
N THR A 56 -6.77 16.54 1.59
CA THR A 56 -8.22 16.33 1.52
C THR A 56 -8.60 15.01 0.85
N PHE A 57 -9.70 14.40 1.31
CA PHE A 57 -10.32 13.26 0.61
C PHE A 57 -10.74 13.63 -0.83
N GLY A 58 -11.04 14.92 -1.07
CA GLY A 58 -11.48 15.46 -2.35
C GLY A 58 -10.47 15.27 -3.47
N VAL A 59 -9.16 15.32 -3.19
CA VAL A 59 -8.12 15.00 -4.19
C VAL A 59 -7.67 13.55 -4.12
N ILE A 60 -7.46 12.98 -2.92
CA ILE A 60 -6.82 11.67 -2.84
C ILE A 60 -7.70 10.56 -3.39
N HIS A 61 -9.01 10.57 -3.15
CA HIS A 61 -9.91 9.51 -3.65
C HIS A 61 -9.96 9.44 -5.18
N PRO A 62 -10.20 10.53 -5.93
CA PRO A 62 -10.24 10.45 -7.38
C PRO A 62 -8.85 10.29 -8.02
N ILE A 63 -7.78 10.77 -7.37
CA ILE A 63 -6.43 10.79 -7.97
C ILE A 63 -5.60 9.55 -7.65
N ARG A 64 -5.88 8.85 -6.55
CA ARG A 64 -5.11 7.67 -6.11
C ARG A 64 -4.89 6.60 -7.20
N PRO A 65 -5.83 6.31 -8.13
CA PRO A 65 -5.62 5.28 -9.16
C PRO A 65 -4.52 5.61 -10.18
N PHE A 66 -4.12 6.88 -10.31
CA PHE A 66 -3.18 7.32 -11.36
C PHE A 66 -1.71 7.32 -10.94
N TYR A 67 -1.44 7.13 -9.64
CA TYR A 67 -0.11 7.26 -9.07
C TYR A 67 0.26 6.05 -8.21
N SER A 68 1.56 5.74 -8.20
CA SER A 68 2.16 4.71 -7.35
C SER A 68 2.98 5.33 -6.21
N LEU A 69 3.16 4.55 -5.15
CA LEU A 69 3.94 4.88 -3.95
C LEU A 69 5.23 4.05 -3.91
N LEU A 70 6.18 4.39 -3.03
CA LEU A 70 7.31 3.50 -2.78
C LEU A 70 6.84 2.20 -2.10
N ILE A 71 6.10 2.36 -1.00
CA ILE A 71 5.37 1.30 -0.30
C ILE A 71 3.94 1.77 -0.04
N ARG A 72 3.04 0.85 0.25
CA ARG A 72 1.63 1.14 0.50
C ARG A 72 1.05 0.25 1.59
N ILE A 73 -0.06 0.68 2.17
CA ILE A 73 -0.91 -0.17 3.02
C ILE A 73 -1.34 -1.40 2.20
N ASN A 74 -1.29 -2.58 2.81
CA ASN A 74 -1.74 -3.81 2.18
C ASN A 74 -3.23 -3.70 1.79
N PRO A 75 -3.59 -3.76 0.49
CA PRO A 75 -4.97 -3.63 0.05
C PRO A 75 -5.84 -4.82 0.48
N ASP A 76 -5.22 -5.96 0.75
CA ASP A 76 -5.89 -7.20 1.14
C ASP A 76 -6.13 -7.24 2.66
N ASN A 77 -5.47 -6.35 3.41
CA ASN A 77 -5.61 -6.20 4.85
C ASN A 77 -5.55 -4.71 5.29
N PRO A 78 -6.46 -3.87 4.79
CA PRO A 78 -6.36 -2.41 4.95
C PRO A 78 -6.60 -1.93 6.40
N SER A 79 -7.16 -2.79 7.26
CA SER A 79 -7.40 -2.47 8.67
C SER A 79 -6.15 -2.62 9.55
N SER A 80 -5.09 -3.25 9.04
CA SER A 80 -3.87 -3.44 9.82
C SER A 80 -3.03 -2.16 9.86
N PRO A 81 -2.61 -1.71 11.06
CA PRO A 81 -1.78 -0.51 11.20
C PRO A 81 -0.31 -0.74 10.85
N THR A 82 0.11 -1.98 10.60
CA THR A 82 1.52 -2.37 10.42
C THR A 82 1.76 -3.23 9.18
N ASP A 83 0.71 -3.56 8.42
CA ASP A 83 0.82 -4.38 7.22
C ASP A 83 1.04 -3.49 5.99
N PHE A 84 2.30 -3.39 5.60
CA PHE A 84 2.76 -2.60 4.46
C PHE A 84 3.41 -3.50 3.43
N VAL A 85 3.15 -3.22 2.15
CA VAL A 85 3.68 -3.98 1.01
C VAL A 85 4.41 -3.05 0.06
N CYS A 86 5.38 -3.60 -0.67
CA CYS A 86 6.04 -2.87 -1.74
C CYS A 86 5.07 -2.50 -2.86
N ASP A 87 5.15 -1.25 -3.33
CA ASP A 87 4.44 -0.77 -4.53
C ASP A 87 5.46 -0.58 -5.66
N LEU A 88 6.32 0.44 -5.60
CA LEU A 88 7.42 0.62 -6.57
C LEU A 88 8.75 -0.05 -6.17
N CYS A 89 8.84 -0.65 -4.97
CA CYS A 89 9.99 -1.45 -4.58
C CYS A 89 9.87 -2.94 -4.92
N GLU A 90 11.01 -3.64 -4.90
CA GLU A 90 11.15 -5.08 -4.99
C GLU A 90 11.25 -5.71 -3.59
N GLY A 91 10.67 -6.91 -3.45
CA GLY A 91 10.70 -7.67 -2.20
C GLY A 91 9.77 -7.11 -1.12
N ASP A 92 10.17 -7.32 0.13
CA ASP A 92 9.44 -6.88 1.32
C ASP A 92 9.87 -5.48 1.77
N VAL A 93 9.03 -4.84 2.60
CA VAL A 93 9.38 -3.57 3.24
C VAL A 93 10.59 -3.77 4.17
N PRO A 94 11.66 -2.94 4.06
CA PRO A 94 12.88 -3.14 4.83
C PRO A 94 12.65 -2.95 6.33
N LYS A 95 13.24 -3.83 7.15
CA LYS A 95 13.14 -3.82 8.62
C LYS A 95 14.03 -2.79 9.31
N GLY A 96 14.86 -2.06 8.55
CA GLY A 96 15.85 -1.11 9.06
C GLY A 96 17.20 -1.78 9.38
N GLU A 97 18.27 -1.08 9.04
CA GLU A 97 19.67 -1.42 9.23
C GLU A 97 20.30 -0.42 10.22
N ASP A 98 21.53 -0.70 10.67
CA ASP A 98 22.35 0.23 11.48
C ASP A 98 21.62 0.77 12.74
N GLY A 99 20.95 -0.13 13.47
CA GLY A 99 20.15 0.25 14.64
C GLY A 99 18.90 1.06 14.28
N PHE A 100 18.23 0.70 13.19
CA PHE A 100 17.04 1.37 12.64
C PHE A 100 17.29 2.81 12.18
N LYS A 101 18.52 3.11 11.78
CA LYS A 101 18.90 4.42 11.26
C LYS A 101 19.11 4.45 9.75
N LYS A 102 19.04 3.31 9.09
CA LYS A 102 19.20 3.21 7.63
C LYS A 102 18.14 2.29 7.05
N TYR A 103 17.50 2.70 5.95
CA TYR A 103 16.52 1.89 5.24
C TYR A 103 16.86 1.89 3.76
N THR A 104 17.13 0.69 3.23
CA THR A 104 17.49 0.47 1.83
C THR A 104 16.30 -0.12 1.08
N PHE A 105 15.85 0.53 0.03
CA PHE A 105 14.81 0.05 -0.88
C PHE A 105 15.43 -0.28 -2.24
N LYS A 106 15.06 -1.43 -2.80
CA LYS A 106 15.36 -1.78 -4.20
C LYS A 106 14.16 -1.43 -5.05
N ILE A 107 14.36 -0.72 -6.16
CA ILE A 107 13.29 -0.20 -7.01
C ILE A 107 13.02 -1.17 -8.15
N ARG A 108 11.73 -1.42 -8.45
CA ARG A 108 11.31 -2.30 -9.55
C ARG A 108 11.83 -1.80 -10.88
N LYS A 109 12.36 -2.73 -11.66
CA LYS A 109 12.77 -2.46 -13.04
C LYS A 109 11.58 -2.50 -14.00
N GLY A 110 11.70 -1.78 -15.12
CA GLY A 110 10.73 -1.80 -16.21
C GLY A 110 9.46 -0.97 -15.99
N VAL A 111 9.35 -0.28 -14.85
CA VAL A 111 8.28 0.69 -14.61
C VAL A 111 8.52 1.95 -15.42
N LYS A 112 7.45 2.53 -15.98
CA LYS A 112 7.50 3.76 -16.77
C LYS A 112 6.45 4.74 -16.28
N PHE A 113 6.75 6.02 -16.41
CA PHE A 113 5.75 7.09 -16.29
C PHE A 113 4.82 7.11 -17.51
N HIS A 114 3.73 7.88 -17.41
CA HIS A 114 2.74 8.01 -18.46
C HIS A 114 3.30 8.61 -19.77
N ASP A 115 4.40 9.37 -19.71
CA ASP A 115 5.12 9.89 -20.89
C ASP A 115 6.10 8.87 -21.51
N GLY A 116 6.20 7.67 -20.94
CA GLY A 116 7.07 6.58 -21.38
C GLY A 116 8.49 6.63 -20.80
N THR A 117 8.85 7.66 -20.04
CA THR A 117 10.16 7.72 -19.36
C THR A 117 10.29 6.60 -18.32
N PRO A 118 11.45 5.94 -18.20
CA PRO A 118 11.65 4.89 -17.19
C PRO A 118 11.70 5.50 -15.79
N LEU A 119 11.10 4.79 -14.82
CA LEU A 119 11.26 5.09 -13.40
C LEU A 119 12.67 4.67 -12.94
N THR A 120 13.32 5.53 -12.17
CA THR A 120 14.59 5.28 -11.49
C THR A 120 14.49 5.59 -9.99
N ALA A 121 15.49 5.14 -9.23
CA ALA A 121 15.66 5.52 -7.83
C ALA A 121 15.83 7.04 -7.66
N HIS A 122 16.36 7.74 -8.67
CA HIS A 122 16.50 9.20 -8.63
C HIS A 122 15.14 9.92 -8.61
N ASP A 123 14.10 9.36 -9.22
CA ASP A 123 12.74 9.91 -9.16
C ASP A 123 12.12 9.76 -7.77
N ILE A 124 12.37 8.62 -7.11
CA ILE A 124 11.96 8.39 -5.72
C ILE A 124 12.70 9.36 -4.79
N VAL A 125 14.01 9.54 -4.97
CA VAL A 125 14.79 10.51 -4.22
C VAL A 125 14.24 11.92 -4.42
N ALA A 126 13.99 12.37 -5.65
CA ALA A 126 13.44 13.69 -5.93
C ALA A 126 12.07 13.88 -5.28
N THR A 127 11.20 12.87 -5.35
CA THR A 127 9.90 12.83 -4.69
C THR A 127 10.03 13.04 -3.18
N TYR A 128 10.86 12.24 -2.49
CA TYR A 128 11.01 12.36 -1.05
C TYR A 128 11.80 13.59 -0.63
N GLN A 129 12.73 14.09 -1.45
CA GLN A 129 13.38 15.38 -1.20
C GLN A 129 12.35 16.52 -1.26
N LYS A 130 11.45 16.54 -2.25
CA LYS A 130 10.33 17.50 -2.28
C LYS A 130 9.48 17.42 -1.02
N ILE A 131 9.16 16.22 -0.54
CA ILE A 131 8.31 16.03 0.63
C ILE A 131 9.02 16.47 1.93
N ILE A 132 10.28 16.07 2.12
CA ILE A 132 11.01 16.17 3.39
C ILE A 132 11.79 17.48 3.48
N PHE A 133 12.38 17.91 2.37
CA PHE A 133 13.21 19.09 2.23
C PHE A 133 12.69 19.99 1.10
N PRO A 134 11.40 20.41 1.13
CA PRO A 134 10.86 21.26 0.08
C PRO A 134 11.67 22.55 -0.04
N PRO A 135 11.91 23.06 -1.26
CA PRO A 135 12.46 24.39 -1.46
C PRO A 135 11.62 25.48 -0.81
N GLU A 136 12.19 26.67 -0.66
CA GLU A 136 11.48 27.82 -0.14
C GLU A 136 10.22 28.12 -0.97
N GLY A 137 9.11 28.42 -0.29
CA GLY A 137 7.82 28.68 -0.93
C GLY A 137 7.07 27.43 -1.39
N VAL A 138 7.68 26.23 -1.37
CA VAL A 138 7.03 24.97 -1.76
C VAL A 138 6.35 24.33 -0.55
N PRO A 139 5.01 24.22 -0.53
CA PRO A 139 4.31 23.58 0.58
C PRO A 139 4.46 22.05 0.53
N SER A 140 4.72 21.44 1.69
CA SER A 140 4.62 19.98 1.89
C SER A 140 3.89 19.70 3.19
N SER A 141 2.69 19.14 3.09
CA SER A 141 1.87 18.83 4.27
C SER A 141 2.40 17.64 5.08
N ARG A 142 3.35 16.85 4.54
CA ARG A 142 3.94 15.70 5.25
C ARG A 142 5.36 15.94 5.74
N LYS A 143 5.96 17.10 5.48
CA LYS A 143 7.31 17.43 5.98
C LYS A 143 7.49 17.09 7.47
N ALA A 144 6.48 17.38 8.29
CA ALA A 144 6.49 17.13 9.72
C ALA A 144 6.54 15.63 10.11
N PHE A 145 6.14 14.72 9.22
CA PHE A 145 6.17 13.27 9.47
C PHE A 145 7.57 12.68 9.27
N PHE A 146 8.48 13.41 8.63
CA PHE A 146 9.82 12.94 8.29
C PHE A 146 10.93 13.62 9.10
N LYS A 147 10.62 14.19 10.28
CA LYS A 147 11.61 14.87 11.14
C LYS A 147 12.81 13.98 11.53
N MET A 148 12.64 12.67 11.53
CA MET A 148 13.70 11.70 11.80
C MET A 148 14.67 11.53 10.63
N VAL A 149 14.28 11.88 9.40
CA VAL A 149 15.10 11.67 8.21
C VAL A 149 16.20 12.74 8.13
N ASP A 150 17.42 12.27 7.86
CA ASP A 150 18.59 13.10 7.63
C ASP A 150 18.85 13.30 6.14
N SER A 151 18.86 12.21 5.36
CA SER A 151 19.04 12.26 3.92
C SER A 151 18.26 11.15 3.21
N VAL A 152 18.03 11.38 1.92
CA VAL A 152 17.51 10.39 0.97
C VAL A 152 18.40 10.45 -0.26
N GLU A 153 19.00 9.32 -0.60
CA GLU A 153 20.04 9.21 -1.62
C GLU A 153 19.79 8.02 -2.55
N ALA A 154 20.27 8.09 -3.78
CA ALA A 154 20.28 6.99 -4.73
C ALA A 154 21.72 6.79 -5.23
N PRO A 155 22.45 5.77 -4.74
CA PRO A 155 23.80 5.48 -5.22
C PRO A 155 23.81 4.89 -6.64
N ASP A 156 22.67 4.37 -7.10
CA ASP A 156 22.45 3.81 -8.43
C ASP A 156 20.95 3.94 -8.81
N ASP A 157 20.61 3.65 -10.07
CA ASP A 157 19.26 3.77 -10.62
C ASP A 157 18.20 2.89 -9.95
N THR A 158 18.59 1.95 -9.09
CA THR A 158 17.70 0.92 -8.54
C THR A 158 17.73 0.84 -7.02
N THR A 159 18.47 1.72 -6.36
CA THR A 159 18.64 1.70 -4.91
C THR A 159 18.29 3.06 -4.32
N VAL A 160 17.39 3.09 -3.35
CA VAL A 160 17.09 4.28 -2.54
C VAL A 160 17.50 4.00 -1.10
N ILE A 161 18.25 4.92 -0.50
CA ILE A 161 18.70 4.83 0.89
C ILE A 161 18.17 6.03 1.65
N PHE A 162 17.38 5.76 2.69
CA PHE A 162 17.04 6.75 3.70
C PHE A 162 17.99 6.61 4.89
N LYS A 163 18.60 7.71 5.31
CA LYS A 163 19.36 7.79 6.56
C LYS A 163 18.58 8.62 7.56
N LEU A 164 18.52 8.17 8.81
CA LEU A 164 17.76 8.78 9.88
C LEU A 164 18.72 9.32 10.94
N LYS A 165 18.41 10.50 11.48
CA LYS A 165 19.11 11.13 12.60
C LYS A 165 19.02 10.29 13.87
N PHE A 166 17.85 9.68 14.07
CA PHE A 166 17.53 8.82 15.21
C PHE A 166 16.55 7.72 14.78
N PRO A 167 16.59 6.53 15.41
CA PRO A 167 15.64 5.47 15.11
C PRO A 167 14.21 5.92 15.43
N SER A 168 13.26 5.58 14.56
CA SER A 168 11.86 5.94 14.78
C SER A 168 10.92 4.92 14.15
N GLY A 169 10.03 4.34 14.97
CA GLY A 169 8.95 3.46 14.49
C GLY A 169 7.94 4.15 13.58
N ALA A 170 7.95 5.49 13.53
CA ALA A 170 7.09 6.27 12.65
C ALA A 170 7.58 6.33 11.19
N PHE A 171 8.84 5.93 10.91
CA PHE A 171 9.42 6.07 9.57
C PHE A 171 8.63 5.27 8.51
N ILE A 172 8.46 3.96 8.69
CA ILE A 172 7.73 3.13 7.71
C ILE A 172 6.28 3.59 7.51
N PRO A 173 5.48 3.84 8.57
CA PRO A 173 4.15 4.44 8.41
C PRO A 173 4.16 5.78 7.66
N ALA A 174 5.15 6.65 7.91
CA ALA A 174 5.28 7.93 7.21
C ALA A 174 5.59 7.75 5.72
N VAL A 175 6.41 6.76 5.34
CA VAL A 175 6.69 6.44 3.93
C VAL A 175 5.43 5.92 3.23
N ALA A 176 4.61 5.10 3.91
CA ALA A 176 3.43 4.44 3.36
C ALA A 176 2.19 5.32 3.16
N THR A 177 2.24 6.62 3.50
CA THR A 177 1.07 7.49 3.36
C THR A 177 0.62 7.60 1.90
N PRO A 178 -0.69 7.57 1.63
CA PRO A 178 -1.21 7.56 0.25
C PRO A 178 -0.94 8.87 -0.52
N PHE A 179 -0.57 9.94 0.19
CA PHE A 179 -0.23 11.22 -0.41
C PHE A 179 1.23 11.33 -0.86
N ASN A 180 2.09 10.36 -0.55
CA ASN A 180 3.50 10.34 -1.01
C ASN A 180 3.61 9.78 -2.43
N ILE A 181 2.78 10.29 -3.34
CA ILE A 181 2.80 9.86 -4.74
C ILE A 181 4.17 10.10 -5.36
N THR A 182 4.62 9.13 -6.17
CA THR A 182 5.86 9.26 -6.92
C THR A 182 5.65 10.17 -8.12
N VAL A 183 6.53 11.16 -8.26
CA VAL A 183 6.55 12.09 -9.38
C VAL A 183 7.87 11.94 -10.12
N SER A 184 7.87 12.28 -11.42
CA SER A 184 9.09 12.21 -12.24
C SER A 184 10.03 13.35 -11.85
N LYS A 185 11.32 13.05 -11.66
CA LYS A 185 12.35 14.06 -11.44
C LYS A 185 12.43 15.01 -12.64
N LYS A 186 12.35 14.48 -13.86
CA LYS A 186 12.36 15.28 -15.10
C LYS A 186 11.25 16.33 -15.09
N ASP A 187 10.05 15.95 -14.65
CA ASP A 187 8.90 16.86 -14.59
C ASP A 187 9.13 17.97 -13.55
N LEU A 188 9.62 17.61 -12.36
CA LEU A 188 10.00 18.58 -11.32
C LEU A 188 11.09 19.55 -11.79
N ASP A 189 12.12 19.05 -12.49
CA ASP A 189 13.21 19.89 -13.01
C ASP A 189 12.73 20.85 -14.11
N THR A 190 11.75 20.42 -14.92
CA THR A 190 11.27 21.17 -16.09
C THR A 190 10.21 22.21 -15.72
N HIS A 191 9.26 21.84 -14.87
CA HIS A 191 8.09 22.66 -14.55
C HIS A 191 8.12 23.25 -13.14
N GLY A 192 9.07 22.84 -12.30
CA GLY A 192 9.16 23.27 -10.91
C GLY A 192 8.23 22.49 -9.98
N TYR A 193 7.85 23.14 -8.86
CA TYR A 193 7.25 22.53 -7.68
C TYR A 193 5.78 22.87 -7.43
#